data_AF-A0A6B0RZQ0-F1
#
_entry.id   AF-A0A6B0RZQ0-F1
#
_cell.length_a   1.000
_cell.length_b   1.000
_cell.length_c   1.000
_cell.angle_alpha   90.00
_cell.angle_beta   90.00
_cell.angle_gamma   90.00
#
_symmetry.space_group_name_H-M   'P 1'
#
loop_
_entity.id
_entity.type
_entity.pdbx_description
1 polymer ?
#
loop_
_entity_poly.entity_id
_entity_poly.type
_entity_poly.pdbx_seq_one_letter_code
_entity_poly.pdbx_strand_id
1 'polypeptide(L)'
;MAWKHSNIYLSAPCISLELMEALDLQPGLSFFNLGSGTGYLSSMVGLIVSLLGVNHVVELHSDVTEYAKQKLDFFIRTSDSFDKFDFSEPSFVTGNGLEISPDCCQYD
;
A
#
# COMPACT_ATOMS: atom_id res chain seq x y z
N MET A 1 -16.69 11.88 -6.70
CA MET A 1 -15.86 13.10 -6.55
C MET A 1 -14.58 12.71 -5.86
N ALA A 2 -13.42 13.09 -6.39
CA ALA A 2 -12.14 12.89 -5.71
C ALA A 2 -11.88 14.11 -4.81
N TRP A 3 -11.61 13.88 -3.52
CA TRP A 3 -11.23 14.93 -2.58
C TRP A 3 -9.71 15.16 -2.68
N LYS A 4 -9.27 16.42 -2.74
CA LYS A 4 -7.86 16.81 -2.84
C LYS A 4 -7.50 17.84 -1.78
N HIS A 5 -6.43 17.56 -1.04
CA HIS A 5 -5.77 18.54 -0.18
C HIS A 5 -4.25 18.34 -0.29
N SER A 6 -3.53 19.33 -0.81
CA SER A 6 -2.10 19.21 -1.14
C SER A 6 -1.84 18.01 -2.08
N ASN A 7 -0.93 17.11 -1.71
CA ASN A 7 -0.57 15.90 -2.46
C ASN A 7 -1.51 14.71 -2.15
N ILE A 8 -2.45 14.87 -1.23
CA ILE A 8 -3.40 13.81 -0.87
C ILE A 8 -4.50 13.76 -1.92
N TYR A 9 -4.57 12.63 -2.61
CA TYR A 9 -5.62 12.29 -3.56
C TYR A 9 -6.30 11.00 -3.13
N LEU A 10 -7.64 11.01 -3.09
CA LEU A 10 -8.41 9.81 -2.82
C LEU A 10 -9.03 9.28 -4.12
N SER A 11 -8.51 8.15 -4.59
CA SER A 11 -9.07 7.40 -5.71
C SER A 11 -10.44 6.84 -5.34
N ALA A 12 -11.33 6.68 -6.34
CA ALA A 12 -12.60 6.01 -6.10
C ALA A 12 -12.34 4.55 -5.71
N PRO A 13 -12.99 4.01 -4.65
CA PRO A 13 -12.76 2.64 -4.19
C PRO A 13 -12.92 1.60 -5.30
N CYS A 14 -13.87 1.80 -6.23
CA CYS A 14 -14.14 0.91 -7.36
C CYS A 14 -12.91 0.66 -8.25
N ILE A 15 -12.02 1.64 -8.41
CA ILE A 15 -10.80 1.48 -9.23
C ILE A 15 -9.82 0.51 -8.56
N SER A 16 -9.73 0.55 -7.23
CA SER A 16 -8.88 -0.40 -6.48
C SER A 16 -9.43 -1.82 -6.52
N LEU A 17 -10.76 -1.99 -6.55
CA LEU A 17 -11.41 -3.29 -6.71
C LEU A 17 -11.08 -3.94 -8.07
N GLU A 18 -11.24 -3.21 -9.17
CA GLU A 18 -10.92 -3.72 -10.52
C GLU A 18 -9.45 -4.13 -10.64
N LEU A 19 -8.53 -3.35 -10.07
CA LEU A 19 -7.12 -3.67 -10.06
C LEU A 19 -6.83 -4.94 -9.25
N MET A 20 -7.40 -5.06 -8.04
CA MET A 20 -7.19 -6.23 -7.19
C MET A 20 -7.74 -7.52 -7.82
N GLU A 21 -8.86 -7.43 -8.53
CA GLU A 21 -9.43 -8.54 -9.31
C GLU A 21 -8.51 -8.92 -10.48
N ALA A 22 -8.03 -7.94 -11.23
CA ALA A 22 -7.13 -8.19 -12.38
C ALA A 22 -5.76 -8.73 -11.97
N LEU A 23 -5.28 -8.40 -10.76
CA LEU A 23 -4.00 -8.89 -10.22
C LEU A 23 -4.06 -10.33 -9.71
N ASP A 24 -5.26 -10.92 -9.57
CA ASP A 24 -5.48 -12.27 -9.03
C ASP A 24 -4.70 -12.50 -7.71
N LEU A 25 -4.89 -11.59 -6.77
CA LEU A 25 -4.16 -11.61 -5.50
C LEU A 25 -4.57 -12.83 -4.66
N GLN A 26 -3.57 -13.57 -4.17
CA GLN A 26 -3.74 -14.75 -3.35
C GLN A 26 -2.92 -14.62 -2.04
N PRO A 27 -3.33 -15.32 -0.97
CA PRO A 27 -2.53 -15.41 0.26
C PRO A 27 -1.09 -15.87 -0.01
N GLY A 28 -0.11 -15.23 0.64
CA GLY A 28 1.31 -15.56 0.52
C GLY A 28 2.05 -14.88 -0.64
N LEU A 29 1.37 -14.12 -1.50
CA LEU A 29 2.04 -13.36 -2.56
C LEU A 29 2.80 -12.14 -2.01
N SER A 30 3.80 -11.70 -2.78
CA SER A 30 4.50 -10.44 -2.55
C SER A 30 3.93 -9.36 -3.46
N PHE A 31 3.55 -8.23 -2.88
CA PHE A 31 3.01 -7.06 -3.56
C PHE A 31 3.92 -5.86 -3.35
N PHE A 32 4.24 -5.18 -4.44
CA PHE A 32 5.03 -3.96 -4.45
C PHE A 32 4.26 -2.85 -5.16
N ASN A 33 4.02 -1.74 -4.46
CA ASN A 33 3.28 -0.60 -4.96
C ASN A 33 4.16 0.65 -5.02
N LEU A 34 4.31 1.22 -6.22
CA LEU A 34 5.09 2.44 -6.47
C LEU A 34 4.14 3.60 -6.77
N GLY A 35 4.09 4.59 -5.87
CA GLY A 35 3.11 5.68 -5.90
C GLY A 35 1.78 5.29 -5.25
N SER A 36 1.81 4.83 -4.00
CA SER A 36 0.62 4.32 -3.31
C SER A 36 -0.42 5.37 -2.93
N GLY A 37 -0.06 6.66 -2.97
CA GLY A 37 -0.89 7.72 -2.41
C GLY A 37 -1.18 7.46 -0.94
N THR A 38 -2.46 7.54 -0.56
CA THR A 38 -2.90 7.40 0.85
C THR A 38 -2.85 5.98 1.40
N GLY A 39 -2.32 5.00 0.64
CA GLY A 39 -2.15 3.63 1.11
C GLY A 39 -3.42 2.76 1.08
N TYR A 40 -4.56 3.26 0.58
CA TYR A 40 -5.83 2.51 0.60
C TYR A 40 -5.73 1.15 -0.11
N LEU A 41 -5.22 1.14 -1.34
CA LEU A 41 -5.01 -0.10 -2.10
C LEU A 41 -4.10 -1.06 -1.34
N SER A 42 -2.94 -0.57 -0.89
CA SER A 42 -1.97 -1.40 -0.18
C SER A 42 -2.53 -1.98 1.12
N SER A 43 -3.38 -1.24 1.84
CA SER A 43 -4.11 -1.77 3.00
C SER A 43 -5.09 -2.87 2.60
N MET A 44 -5.86 -2.70 1.51
CA MET A 44 -6.77 -3.74 1.05
C MET A 44 -6.02 -5.00 0.58
N VAL A 45 -4.89 -4.84 -0.10
CA VAL A 45 -4.01 -5.95 -0.50
C VAL A 45 -3.49 -6.69 0.73
N GLY A 46 -3.11 -5.98 1.79
CA GLY A 46 -2.62 -6.58 3.04
C GLY A 46 -3.60 -7.57 3.68
N LEU A 47 -4.91 -7.34 3.53
CA LEU A 47 -5.96 -8.25 4.00
C LEU A 47 -6.10 -9.51 3.12
N ILE A 48 -5.75 -9.43 1.83
CA ILE A 48 -5.84 -10.56 0.90
C ILE A 48 -4.58 -11.44 0.96
N VAL A 49 -3.40 -10.82 0.93
CA VAL A 49 -2.13 -11.57 0.93
C VAL A 49 -1.81 -12.17 2.30
N SER A 50 -2.44 -11.66 3.37
CA SER A 50 -2.36 -12.20 4.74
C SER A 50 -0.92 -12.20 5.31
N LEU A 51 -0.72 -12.63 6.56
CA LEU A 51 0.56 -12.63 7.30
C LEU A 51 1.72 -13.35 6.58
N LEU A 52 1.42 -14.26 5.65
CA LEU A 52 2.44 -14.96 4.86
C LEU A 52 2.89 -14.17 3.63
N GLY A 53 2.17 -13.10 3.26
CA GLY A 53 2.49 -12.23 2.15
C GLY A 53 3.40 -11.07 2.54
N VAL A 54 4.02 -10.47 1.52
CA VAL A 54 4.86 -9.26 1.66
C VAL A 54 4.13 -8.09 1.01
N ASN A 55 4.09 -6.94 1.68
CA ASN A 55 3.39 -5.77 1.19
C ASN A 55 4.29 -4.53 1.33
N HIS A 56 4.93 -4.14 0.22
CA HIS A 56 5.89 -3.04 0.20
C HIS A 56 5.37 -1.88 -0.63
N VAL A 57 5.68 -0.68 -0.15
CA VAL A 57 5.13 0.54 -0.70
C VAL A 57 6.19 1.62 -0.77
N VAL A 58 6.32 2.26 -1.93
CA VAL A 58 7.17 3.45 -2.12
C VAL A 58 6.30 4.63 -2.51
N GLU A 59 6.45 5.74 -1.81
CA GLU A 59 5.74 6.99 -2.09
C GLU A 59 6.72 8.17 -2.10
N LEU A 60 6.58 9.06 -3.08
CA LEU A 60 7.52 10.17 -3.27
C LEU A 60 7.37 11.23 -2.18
N HIS A 61 6.12 11.47 -1.78
CA HIS A 61 5.76 12.58 -0.92
C HIS A 61 5.69 12.14 0.56
N SER A 62 6.51 12.77 1.42
CA SER A 62 6.59 12.42 2.84
C SER A 62 5.30 12.71 3.61
N ASP A 63 4.63 13.81 3.29
CA ASP A 63 3.33 14.19 3.87
C ASP A 63 2.26 13.14 3.54
N VAL A 64 2.28 12.59 2.32
CA VAL A 64 1.38 11.51 1.90
C VAL A 64 1.71 10.21 2.62
N THR A 65 2.99 9.87 2.75
CA THR A 65 3.44 8.67 3.47
C THR A 65 3.03 8.71 4.94
N GLU A 66 3.25 9.85 5.61
CA GLU A 66 2.86 10.05 7.00
C GLU A 66 1.34 9.95 7.17
N TYR A 67 0.58 10.57 6.28
CA TYR A 67 -0.87 10.44 6.28
C TYR A 67 -1.33 8.98 6.11
N ALA A 68 -0.71 8.24 5.19
CA ALA A 68 -1.03 6.83 4.95
C ALA A 68 -0.79 5.97 6.21
N LYS A 69 0.36 6.16 6.88
CA LYS A 69 0.68 5.49 8.15
C LYS A 69 -0.33 5.82 9.24
N GLN A 70 -0.68 7.10 9.42
CA GLN A 70 -1.68 7.51 10.40
C GLN A 70 -3.06 6.89 10.13
N LYS A 71 -3.48 6.80 8.86
CA LYS A 71 -4.76 6.17 8.50
C LYS A 71 -4.74 4.67 8.66
N LEU A 72 -3.61 4.01 8.38
CA LEU A 72 -3.44 2.60 8.65
C LEU A 72 -3.54 2.31 10.15
N ASP A 73 -2.78 3.03 10.97
CA ASP A 73 -2.82 2.89 12.43
C ASP A 73 -4.23 3.10 12.99
N PHE A 74 -4.93 4.11 12.48
CA PHE A 74 -6.32 4.36 12.85
C PHE A 74 -7.22 3.17 12.48
N PHE A 75 -7.08 2.62 11.27
CA PHE A 75 -7.84 1.47 10.82
C PHE A 75 -7.60 0.24 11.70
N ILE A 76 -6.34 -0.09 11.97
CA ILE A 76 -5.95 -1.23 12.81
C ILE A 76 -6.54 -1.09 14.22
N ARG A 77 -6.47 0.10 14.82
CA ARG A 77 -6.93 0.35 16.20
C ARG A 77 -8.44 0.41 16.37
N THR A 78 -9.18 0.81 15.33
CA THR A 78 -10.63 1.05 15.42
C THR A 78 -11.48 -0.06 14.80
N SER A 79 -10.86 -0.99 14.07
CA SER A 79 -11.58 -2.08 13.43
C SER A 79 -11.81 -3.23 14.41
N ASP A 80 -13.04 -3.35 14.92
CA ASP A 80 -13.47 -4.40 15.88
C ASP A 80 -13.25 -5.85 15.41
N SER A 81 -12.98 -6.05 14.11
CA SER A 81 -12.79 -7.37 13.51
C SER A 81 -11.36 -7.64 13.09
N PHE A 82 -10.42 -6.72 13.36
CA PHE A 82 -9.05 -6.87 12.88
C PHE A 82 -8.35 -8.11 13.45
N ASP A 83 -8.59 -8.43 14.73
CA ASP A 83 -8.06 -9.64 15.39
C ASP A 83 -8.54 -10.96 14.76
N LYS A 84 -9.49 -10.92 13.83
CA LYS A 84 -10.05 -12.09 13.13
C LYS A 84 -9.39 -12.34 11.77
N PHE A 85 -8.57 -11.42 11.29
CA PHE A 85 -7.94 -11.50 9.98
C PHE A 85 -6.44 -11.39 10.11
N ASP A 86 -5.75 -12.29 9.40
CA ASP A 86 -4.33 -12.15 9.20
C ASP A 86 -4.05 -10.98 8.25
N PHE A 87 -3.14 -10.10 8.63
CA PHE A 87 -2.87 -8.86 7.89
C PHE A 87 -1.39 -8.65 7.64
N SER A 88 -1.03 -8.49 6.35
CA SER A 88 0.31 -8.01 5.97
C SER A 88 0.30 -6.49 5.96
N GLU A 89 0.74 -5.89 7.07
CA GLU A 89 0.88 -4.44 7.19
C GLU A 89 1.77 -3.88 6.07
N PRO A 90 1.30 -2.90 5.28
CA PRO A 90 2.12 -2.31 4.25
C PRO A 90 3.33 -1.57 4.85
N SER A 91 4.53 -1.96 4.43
CA SER A 91 5.77 -1.29 4.77
C SER A 91 5.97 -0.09 3.85
N PHE A 92 5.74 1.11 4.38
CA PHE A 92 5.86 2.36 3.63
C PHE A 92 7.26 2.97 3.72
N VAL A 93 7.87 3.15 2.56
CA VAL A 93 9.14 3.84 2.33
C VAL A 93 8.88 5.15 1.59
N THR A 94 9.37 6.26 2.12
CA THR A 94 9.37 7.54 1.40
C THR A 94 10.62 7.63 0.53
N GLY A 95 10.45 7.88 -0.76
CA GLY A 95 11.58 8.03 -1.68
C GLY A 95 11.16 7.95 -3.15
N ASN A 96 12.12 8.22 -4.03
CA ASN A 96 11.93 8.04 -5.46
C ASN A 96 12.15 6.56 -5.82
N GLY A 97 11.07 5.84 -6.13
CA GLY A 97 11.18 4.42 -6.49
C GLY A 97 11.88 4.14 -7.83
N LEU A 98 12.23 5.18 -8.60
CA LEU A 98 13.05 5.09 -9.80
C LEU A 98 14.53 5.44 -9.53
N GLU A 99 14.87 5.85 -8.31
CA GLU A 99 16.25 6.10 -7.90
C GLU A 99 16.94 4.78 -7.54
N ILE A 100 17.40 4.09 -8.57
CA ILE A 100 18.14 2.83 -8.44
C ILE A 100 19.62 3.18 -8.40
N SER A 101 20.33 2.76 -7.33
CA SER A 101 21.77 2.95 -7.24
C SER A 101 22.46 2.24 -8.43
N PRO A 102 23.38 2.90 -9.15
CA PRO A 102 24.13 2.26 -10.24
C PRO A 102 24.96 1.06 -9.76
N ASP A 103 25.28 1.00 -8.46
CA ASP A 103 26.00 -0.12 -7.85
C ASP A 103 25.15 -1.41 -7.72
N CYS A 104 23.82 -1.31 -7.92
CA CYS A 104 22.88 -2.43 -7.85
C CYS A 104 22.59 -3.08 -9.22
N CYS A 105 23.26 -2.67 -10.30
CA CYS A 105 23.14 -3.30 -11.61
C CYS A 105 23.82 -4.69 -11.63
N GLN A 106 23.24 -5.67 -10.95
CA GLN A 106 23.47 -7.09 -11.24
C GLN A 106 22.34 -7.57 -12.16
N TYR A 107 22.46 -7.22 -13.44
CA TYR A 107 21.83 -8.02 -14.47
C TYR A 107 22.88 -9.04 -14.93
N ASP A 108 22.65 -10.32 -14.64
CA ASP A 108 23.31 -11.43 -15.34
C ASP A 108 22.77 -11.54 -16.77
#